data_AF-A0A1H3XVI2-F1
#
_entry.id   AF-A0A1H3XVI2-F1
#
_cell.length_a   1.000
_cell.length_b   1.000
_cell.length_c   1.000
_cell.angle_alpha   90.00
_cell.angle_beta   90.00
_cell.angle_gamma   90.00
#
_symmetry.space_group_name_H-M   'P 1'
#
loop_
_entity.id
_entity.type
_entity.pdbx_description
1 polymer ?
#
loop_
_entity_poly.entity_id
_entity_poly.type
_entity_poly.pdbx_seq_one_letter_code
_entity_poly.pdbx_strand_id
1 'polypeptide(L)'
;MKRVRKIFYIVWTLTLILLLNVSCKHIPTKPLVEYDSEDTKILIIQTDTAAHDSAYISIGNVYKKVLPIKDTTNISVREALKSLNQIEVAYQLATQNYQFEINVHTTRTNDTTFIYKYRPFDIKPINVAQVVSGQCRGLCDVNYKRDYHGKIRQWIFKNDLTPDSAIIERTNSILRQFNYSGKNEYSAKNEATPIVTSLSGMNFKFNAQLEGEYFYLYAYPSQSGTPIKSFVESKITKGLVDAHKSVNEVFSCSNSGGSGPNVIFLIGIDKNWKYVALPVGIVVIDDIAPHINAIGHAPTRYRGLLGYSNYSNYSNTSSPSWPRYVTLKSQNMQINIPDVSGLTSSVSVSYGNFEGNDYFGYNIPFYISVNGDVKSITIGSHKLDAHSIKNGECIRLHMKKLHIGDNSIPLSAIDSRGNIATSSLSIPIVSIRNNSSYHDNDDYDDLEDRISDLESRMEDLE
;
A
#
# COMPACT_ATOMS: atom_id res chain seq x y z
N MET A 1 27.39 -88.61 -31.97
CA MET A 1 26.50 -87.77 -32.81
C MET A 1 25.14 -87.39 -32.19
N LYS A 2 24.43 -88.25 -31.46
CA LYS A 2 23.08 -87.93 -30.93
C LYS A 2 23.01 -86.79 -29.90
N ARG A 3 24.05 -86.58 -29.07
CA ARG A 3 24.08 -85.49 -28.06
C ARG A 3 24.27 -84.09 -28.67
N VAL A 4 25.11 -83.97 -29.71
CA VAL A 4 25.37 -82.69 -30.38
C VAL A 4 24.11 -82.17 -31.10
N ARG A 5 23.32 -83.06 -31.73
CA ARG A 5 22.04 -82.68 -32.35
C ARG A 5 21.00 -82.17 -31.35
N LYS A 6 20.96 -82.71 -30.12
CA LYS A 6 20.04 -82.24 -29.07
C LYS A 6 20.41 -80.84 -28.56
N ILE A 7 21.70 -80.58 -28.35
CA ILE A 7 22.16 -79.25 -27.90
C ILE A 7 21.91 -78.20 -28.99
N PHE A 8 22.15 -78.54 -30.25
CA PHE A 8 21.88 -77.63 -31.36
C PHE A 8 20.39 -77.29 -31.48
N TYR A 9 19.50 -78.27 -31.32
CA TYR A 9 18.06 -78.03 -31.32
C TYR A 9 17.63 -77.13 -30.16
N ILE A 10 18.13 -77.37 -28.94
CA ILE A 10 17.79 -76.57 -27.76
C ILE A 10 18.24 -75.12 -27.93
N VAL A 11 19.48 -74.90 -28.38
CA VAL A 11 20.01 -73.56 -28.64
C VAL A 11 19.21 -72.88 -29.74
N TRP A 12 18.90 -73.57 -30.84
CA TRP A 12 18.13 -73.00 -31.94
C TRP A 12 16.71 -72.63 -31.50
N THR A 13 16.02 -73.49 -30.74
CA THR A 13 14.70 -73.16 -30.18
C THR A 13 14.74 -72.01 -29.16
N LEU A 14 15.77 -71.95 -28.30
CA LEU A 14 15.93 -70.83 -27.36
C LEU A 14 16.21 -69.52 -28.09
N THR A 15 17.02 -69.56 -29.16
CA THR A 15 17.31 -68.38 -29.99
C THR A 15 16.06 -67.94 -30.75
N LEU A 16 15.26 -68.88 -31.26
CA LEU A 16 13.98 -68.59 -31.91
C LEU A 16 12.97 -67.98 -30.94
N ILE A 17 12.89 -68.49 -29.70
CA ILE A 17 12.02 -67.94 -28.65
C ILE A 17 12.50 -66.55 -28.20
N LEU A 18 13.82 -66.32 -28.11
CA LEU A 18 14.37 -64.99 -27.83
C LEU A 18 14.10 -64.00 -28.97
N LEU A 19 14.25 -64.43 -30.22
CA LEU A 19 13.94 -63.60 -31.40
C LEU A 19 12.44 -63.29 -31.52
N LEU A 20 11.56 -64.23 -31.14
CA LEU A 20 10.12 -64.02 -31.10
C LEU A 20 9.69 -63.05 -29.98
N ASN A 21 10.35 -63.09 -28.81
CA ASN A 21 10.07 -62.14 -27.72
C ASN A 21 10.60 -60.72 -27.99
N VAL A 22 11.67 -60.57 -28.78
CA VAL A 22 12.19 -59.24 -29.19
C VAL A 22 11.35 -58.64 -30.33
N SER A 23 10.56 -59.45 -31.04
CA SER A 23 9.69 -58.98 -32.13
C SER A 23 8.30 -58.49 -31.69
N CYS A 24 7.98 -58.51 -30.39
CA CYS A 24 6.92 -57.67 -29.83
C CYS A 24 7.42 -56.22 -29.79
N LYS A 25 7.56 -55.60 -30.97
CA LYS A 25 7.59 -54.15 -31.07
C LYS A 25 6.33 -53.65 -30.38
N HIS A 26 6.50 -52.85 -29.33
CA HIS A 26 5.44 -52.08 -28.71
C HIS A 26 4.64 -51.45 -29.86
N ILE A 27 3.42 -51.96 -30.11
CA ILE A 27 2.55 -51.33 -31.09
C ILE A 27 2.28 -49.97 -30.48
N PRO A 28 2.69 -48.86 -31.11
CA PRO A 28 2.48 -47.54 -30.55
C PRO A 28 0.97 -47.37 -30.41
N THR A 29 0.49 -47.27 -29.18
CA THR A 29 -0.90 -46.97 -28.93
C THR A 29 -1.15 -45.54 -29.40
N LYS A 30 -2.29 -45.36 -30.07
CA LYS A 30 -2.69 -44.04 -30.56
C LYS A 30 -2.72 -43.08 -29.36
N PRO A 31 -2.23 -41.83 -29.51
CA PRO A 31 -2.38 -40.83 -28.47
C PRO A 31 -3.80 -40.78 -27.93
N LEU A 32 -3.94 -40.91 -26.62
CA LEU A 32 -5.23 -40.84 -25.95
C LEU A 32 -5.48 -39.40 -25.53
N VAL A 33 -6.60 -38.83 -25.95
CA VAL A 33 -7.02 -37.48 -25.57
C VAL A 33 -8.25 -37.59 -24.69
N GLU A 34 -8.13 -37.13 -23.45
CA GLU A 34 -9.21 -37.10 -22.47
C GLU A 34 -9.48 -35.66 -22.01
N TYR A 35 -10.74 -35.38 -21.70
CA TYR A 35 -11.16 -34.09 -21.15
C TYR A 35 -11.90 -34.32 -19.83
N ASP A 36 -11.26 -33.92 -18.73
CA ASP A 36 -11.92 -33.91 -17.43
C ASP A 36 -12.81 -32.66 -17.32
N SER A 37 -14.12 -32.89 -17.40
CA SER A 37 -15.13 -31.84 -17.40
C SER A 37 -15.64 -31.44 -16.01
N GLU A 38 -15.34 -32.21 -14.95
CA GLU A 38 -16.00 -32.07 -13.65
C GLU A 38 -15.19 -31.27 -12.63
N ASP A 39 -13.87 -31.49 -12.48
CA ASP A 39 -13.10 -30.86 -11.40
C ASP A 39 -11.99 -29.91 -11.88
N THR A 40 -11.32 -30.19 -12.99
CA THR A 40 -10.10 -29.44 -13.36
C THR A 40 -10.16 -28.71 -14.69
N LYS A 41 -11.09 -29.08 -15.59
CA LYS A 41 -11.17 -28.57 -16.98
C LYS A 41 -9.83 -28.73 -17.69
N ILE A 42 -9.16 -29.85 -17.43
CA ILE A 42 -7.85 -30.19 -17.98
C ILE A 42 -8.05 -31.09 -19.19
N LEU A 43 -7.40 -30.73 -20.28
CA LEU A 43 -7.17 -31.60 -21.41
C LEU A 43 -5.92 -32.43 -21.13
N ILE A 44 -6.04 -33.75 -21.17
CA ILE A 44 -4.97 -34.70 -20.95
C ILE A 44 -4.66 -35.37 -22.30
N ILE A 45 -3.40 -35.28 -22.72
CA ILE A 45 -2.91 -35.94 -23.94
C ILE A 45 -1.82 -36.92 -23.55
N GLN A 46 -2.09 -38.21 -23.70
CA GLN A 46 -1.15 -39.29 -23.38
C GLN A 46 -0.60 -39.93 -24.65
N THR A 47 0.69 -40.26 -24.66
CA THR A 47 1.34 -41.04 -25.72
C THR A 47 2.27 -42.06 -25.09
N ASP A 48 2.31 -43.27 -25.63
CA ASP A 48 3.22 -44.34 -25.18
C ASP A 48 4.53 -44.37 -25.99
N THR A 49 4.68 -43.45 -26.95
CA THR A 49 5.85 -43.40 -27.81
C THR A 49 6.86 -42.37 -27.35
N ALA A 50 8.13 -42.78 -27.27
CA ALA A 50 9.28 -41.88 -27.09
C ALA A 50 9.51 -40.93 -28.29
N ALA A 51 8.65 -40.96 -29.31
CA ALA A 51 8.71 -40.07 -30.45
C ALA A 51 8.20 -38.68 -30.07
N HIS A 52 8.90 -37.63 -30.48
CA HIS A 52 8.49 -36.24 -30.29
C HIS A 52 7.29 -35.91 -31.19
N ASP A 53 6.10 -36.36 -30.80
CA ASP A 53 4.86 -35.96 -31.46
C ASP A 53 4.44 -34.56 -31.00
N SER A 54 3.57 -33.92 -31.79
CA SER A 54 3.01 -32.61 -31.46
C SER A 54 1.49 -32.65 -31.53
N ALA A 55 0.86 -31.92 -30.61
CA ALA A 55 -0.57 -31.65 -30.62
C ALA A 55 -0.81 -30.21 -31.05
N TYR A 56 -1.64 -30.01 -32.07
CA TYR A 56 -2.24 -28.73 -32.39
C TYR A 56 -3.58 -28.63 -31.67
N ILE A 57 -3.72 -27.60 -30.85
CA ILE A 57 -4.89 -27.40 -30.01
C ILE A 57 -5.49 -26.05 -30.35
N SER A 58 -6.78 -26.04 -30.66
CA SER A 58 -7.57 -24.82 -30.75
C SER A 58 -8.68 -24.83 -29.71
N ILE A 59 -8.97 -23.66 -29.13
CA ILE A 59 -10.13 -23.42 -28.24
C ILE A 59 -10.91 -22.27 -28.86
N GLY A 60 -12.03 -22.58 -29.50
CA GLY A 60 -12.74 -21.68 -30.39
C GLY A 60 -11.80 -21.04 -31.41
N ASN A 61 -12.06 -19.76 -31.72
CA ASN A 61 -11.20 -18.97 -32.60
C ASN A 61 -10.11 -18.16 -31.87
N VAL A 62 -10.07 -18.23 -30.54
CA VAL A 62 -9.27 -17.32 -29.69
C VAL A 62 -7.92 -17.89 -29.27
N TYR A 63 -7.80 -19.22 -29.22
CA TYR A 63 -6.59 -19.90 -28.80
C TYR A 63 -6.16 -20.90 -29.86
N LYS A 64 -4.89 -20.84 -30.26
CA LYS A 64 -4.25 -21.83 -31.14
C LYS A 64 -2.83 -22.06 -30.64
N LYS A 65 -2.46 -23.31 -30.33
CA LYS A 65 -1.12 -23.64 -29.87
C LYS A 65 -0.67 -25.01 -30.37
N VAL A 66 0.59 -25.09 -30.76
CA VAL A 66 1.28 -26.36 -31.01
C VAL A 66 2.10 -26.69 -29.78
N LEU A 67 1.95 -27.90 -29.25
CA LEU A 67 2.66 -28.37 -28.07
C LEU A 67 3.37 -29.69 -28.37
N PRO A 68 4.64 -29.84 -27.94
CA PRO A 68 5.29 -31.15 -27.95
C PRO A 68 4.61 -32.05 -26.91
N ILE A 69 4.30 -33.28 -27.30
CA ILE A 69 3.73 -34.29 -26.41
C ILE A 69 4.90 -35.10 -25.83
N LYS A 70 5.00 -35.15 -24.49
CA LYS A 70 5.93 -36.02 -23.77
C LYS A 70 5.13 -36.81 -22.75
N ASP A 71 5.06 -38.13 -22.89
CA ASP A 71 4.37 -39.10 -22.04
C ASP A 71 2.91 -38.74 -21.66
N THR A 72 2.72 -37.73 -20.81
CA THR A 72 1.43 -37.12 -20.49
C THR A 72 1.56 -35.59 -20.48
N THR A 73 0.73 -34.91 -21.28
CA THR A 73 0.65 -33.45 -21.33
C THR A 73 -0.72 -32.98 -20.81
N ASN A 74 -0.70 -32.14 -19.77
CA ASN A 74 -1.90 -31.59 -19.15
C ASN A 74 -2.04 -30.11 -19.47
N ILE A 75 -3.22 -29.70 -19.93
CA ILE A 75 -3.51 -28.31 -20.31
C ILE A 75 -4.77 -27.85 -19.62
N SER A 76 -4.63 -26.85 -18.74
CA SER A 76 -5.77 -26.16 -18.16
C SER A 76 -6.40 -25.23 -19.20
N VAL A 77 -7.60 -25.58 -19.67
CA VAL A 77 -8.38 -24.74 -20.60
C VAL A 77 -8.62 -23.36 -19.99
N ARG A 78 -8.85 -23.30 -18.67
CA ARG A 78 -9.08 -22.05 -17.95
C ARG A 78 -7.85 -21.14 -17.96
N GLU A 79 -6.66 -21.68 -17.74
CA GLU A 79 -5.42 -20.90 -17.74
C GLU A 79 -5.05 -20.44 -19.16
N ALA A 80 -5.24 -21.31 -20.15
CA ALA A 80 -5.06 -20.97 -21.56
C ALA A 80 -5.95 -19.80 -22.00
N LEU A 81 -7.21 -19.76 -21.56
CA LEU A 81 -8.11 -18.65 -21.85
C LEU A 81 -7.77 -17.37 -21.07
N LYS A 82 -7.21 -17.49 -19.86
CA LYS A 82 -6.82 -16.33 -19.04
C LYS A 82 -5.61 -15.57 -19.58
N SER A 83 -4.73 -16.21 -20.35
CA SER A 83 -3.54 -15.59 -20.93
C SER A 83 -3.84 -14.79 -22.21
N LEU A 84 -5.06 -14.87 -22.74
CA LEU A 84 -5.50 -14.16 -23.93
C LEU A 84 -6.15 -12.82 -23.61
N ASN A 85 -6.52 -12.09 -24.66
CA ASN A 85 -7.36 -10.91 -24.53
C ASN A 85 -8.73 -11.30 -23.94
N GLN A 86 -8.94 -10.95 -22.67
CA GLN A 86 -10.14 -11.33 -21.94
C GLN A 86 -11.44 -10.79 -22.56
N ILE A 87 -11.39 -9.64 -23.23
CA ILE A 87 -12.57 -9.05 -23.89
C ILE A 87 -13.00 -9.94 -25.06
N GLU A 88 -12.04 -10.38 -25.86
CA GLU A 88 -12.29 -11.26 -27.01
C GLU A 88 -12.83 -12.62 -26.56
N VAL A 89 -12.20 -13.23 -25.54
CA VAL A 89 -12.66 -14.50 -24.96
C VAL A 89 -14.10 -14.38 -24.43
N ALA A 90 -14.39 -13.33 -23.67
CA ALA A 90 -15.73 -13.09 -23.12
C ALA A 90 -16.76 -12.80 -24.21
N TYR A 91 -16.38 -12.09 -25.27
CA TYR A 91 -17.24 -11.81 -26.41
C TYR A 91 -17.63 -13.09 -27.15
N GLN A 92 -16.64 -13.94 -27.47
CA GLN A 92 -16.89 -15.20 -28.17
C GLN A 92 -17.79 -16.13 -27.34
N LEU A 93 -17.53 -16.26 -26.03
CA LEU A 93 -18.43 -16.98 -25.11
C LEU A 93 -19.85 -16.41 -25.11
N ALA A 94 -20.02 -15.08 -25.12
CA ALA A 94 -21.33 -14.46 -25.15
C ALA A 94 -22.10 -14.75 -26.46
N THR A 95 -21.39 -14.81 -27.59
CA THR A 95 -21.98 -15.12 -28.91
C THR A 95 -22.27 -16.61 -29.10
N GLN A 96 -21.49 -17.50 -28.48
CA GLN A 96 -21.59 -18.95 -28.64
C GLN A 96 -22.33 -19.63 -27.47
N ASN A 97 -23.28 -18.92 -26.84
CA ASN A 97 -24.09 -19.44 -25.74
C ASN A 97 -23.26 -20.10 -24.60
N TYR A 98 -22.17 -19.43 -24.22
CA TYR A 98 -21.22 -19.85 -23.18
C TYR A 98 -20.46 -21.14 -23.50
N GLN A 99 -20.23 -21.44 -24.78
CA GLN A 99 -19.51 -22.63 -25.21
C GLN A 99 -18.29 -22.30 -26.07
N PHE A 100 -17.28 -23.16 -26.00
CA PHE A 100 -16.19 -23.24 -26.97
C PHE A 100 -16.03 -24.67 -27.44
N GLU A 101 -15.73 -24.84 -28.72
CA GLU A 101 -15.20 -26.10 -29.24
C GLU A 101 -13.69 -26.16 -28.97
N ILE A 102 -13.22 -27.27 -28.41
CA ILE A 102 -11.80 -27.58 -28.26
C ILE A 102 -11.47 -28.62 -29.31
N ASN A 103 -10.65 -28.26 -30.31
CA ASN A 103 -10.17 -29.22 -31.30
C ASN A 103 -8.73 -29.60 -31.00
N VAL A 104 -8.49 -30.90 -30.96
CA VAL A 104 -7.17 -31.47 -30.74
C VAL A 104 -6.81 -32.32 -31.94
N HIS A 105 -5.79 -31.87 -32.65
CA HIS A 105 -5.22 -32.56 -33.79
C HIS A 105 -3.84 -33.07 -33.38
N THR A 106 -3.61 -34.38 -33.47
CA THR A 106 -2.27 -34.93 -33.31
C THR A 106 -1.79 -35.48 -34.64
N THR A 107 -0.47 -35.60 -34.80
CA THR A 107 0.16 -36.13 -36.02
C THR A 107 -0.24 -37.58 -36.35
N ARG A 108 -0.84 -38.32 -35.40
CA ARG A 108 -1.09 -39.78 -35.51
C ARG A 108 -2.51 -40.23 -35.16
N THR A 109 -3.41 -39.33 -34.77
CA THR A 109 -4.79 -39.68 -34.38
C THR A 109 -5.83 -38.92 -35.19
N ASN A 110 -7.07 -39.42 -35.14
CA ASN A 110 -8.22 -38.69 -35.62
C ASN A 110 -8.41 -37.41 -34.79
N ASP A 111 -8.88 -36.38 -35.47
CA ASP A 111 -9.26 -35.11 -34.86
C ASP A 111 -10.28 -35.36 -33.76
N THR A 112 -9.97 -34.90 -32.55
CA THR A 112 -10.86 -35.05 -31.39
C THR A 112 -11.42 -33.69 -31.02
N THR A 113 -12.75 -33.60 -30.93
CA THR A 113 -13.45 -32.36 -30.60
C THR A 113 -14.18 -32.52 -29.27
N PHE A 114 -13.97 -31.57 -28.36
CA PHE A 114 -14.68 -31.47 -27.09
C PHE A 114 -15.47 -30.17 -27.03
N ILE A 115 -16.51 -30.13 -26.22
CA ILE A 115 -17.27 -28.91 -25.96
C ILE A 115 -16.96 -28.44 -24.54
N TYR A 116 -16.30 -27.30 -24.46
CA TYR A 116 -16.13 -26.56 -23.22
C TYR A 116 -17.40 -25.74 -22.94
N LYS A 117 -18.07 -26.00 -21.82
CA LYS A 117 -19.20 -25.17 -21.35
C LYS A 117 -18.76 -24.27 -20.19
N TYR A 118 -18.77 -22.97 -20.42
CA TYR A 118 -18.67 -21.97 -19.36
C TYR A 118 -20.00 -21.89 -18.61
N ARG A 119 -19.93 -21.94 -17.27
CA ARG A 119 -21.10 -21.79 -16.41
C ARG A 119 -21.00 -20.41 -15.76
N PRO A 120 -21.71 -19.40 -16.27
CA PRO A 120 -21.73 -18.09 -15.63
C PRO A 120 -22.35 -18.21 -14.23
N PHE A 121 -21.87 -17.40 -13.30
CA PHE A 121 -22.42 -17.28 -11.96
C PHE A 121 -22.74 -15.83 -11.63
N ASP A 122 -23.80 -15.63 -10.85
CA ASP A 122 -24.22 -14.30 -10.45
C ASP A 122 -23.28 -13.76 -9.37
N ILE A 123 -22.63 -12.63 -9.69
CA ILE A 123 -21.94 -11.82 -8.70
C ILE A 123 -23.03 -11.02 -7.97
N LYS A 124 -23.43 -11.51 -6.79
CA LYS A 124 -24.41 -10.82 -5.97
C LYS A 124 -23.88 -9.44 -5.58
N PRO A 125 -24.67 -8.36 -5.73
CA PRO A 125 -24.27 -7.05 -5.24
C PRO A 125 -24.06 -7.16 -3.73
N ILE A 126 -22.94 -6.65 -3.27
CA ILE A 126 -22.62 -6.69 -1.86
C ILE A 126 -23.42 -5.59 -1.16
N ASN A 127 -23.93 -5.90 0.02
CA ASN A 127 -24.58 -4.89 0.84
C ASN A 127 -23.52 -3.88 1.32
N VAL A 128 -23.73 -2.61 1.02
CA VAL A 128 -22.82 -1.54 1.44
C VAL A 128 -23.62 -0.56 2.28
N ALA A 129 -23.21 -0.38 3.53
CA ALA A 129 -23.80 0.63 4.39
C ALA A 129 -23.62 2.01 3.78
N GLN A 130 -24.68 2.80 3.76
CA GLN A 130 -24.63 4.19 3.32
C GLN A 130 -24.39 5.10 4.53
N VAL A 131 -23.33 5.90 4.47
CA VAL A 131 -23.06 6.93 5.46
C VAL A 131 -24.07 8.05 5.32
N VAL A 132 -24.88 8.25 6.37
CA VAL A 132 -25.86 9.35 6.47
C VAL A 132 -25.23 10.54 7.17
N SER A 133 -24.49 10.30 8.25
CA SER A 133 -23.71 11.33 8.95
C SER A 133 -22.51 10.71 9.68
N GLY A 134 -21.47 11.52 9.91
CA GLY A 134 -20.23 11.12 10.59
C GLY A 134 -18.99 11.44 9.74
N GLN A 135 -17.83 11.56 10.38
CA GLN A 135 -16.58 11.88 9.68
C GLN A 135 -15.89 10.61 9.18
N CYS A 136 -16.47 9.99 8.15
CA CYS A 136 -15.84 8.89 7.44
C CYS A 136 -16.20 8.89 5.95
N ARG A 137 -15.33 8.30 5.16
CA ARG A 137 -15.55 8.10 3.73
C ARG A 137 -16.29 6.80 3.49
N GLY A 138 -17.51 6.88 2.98
CA GLY A 138 -18.28 5.68 2.63
C GLY A 138 -17.59 4.79 1.59
N LEU A 139 -17.90 3.50 1.64
CA LEU A 139 -17.34 2.49 0.75
C LEU A 139 -18.22 2.25 -0.50
N CYS A 140 -17.66 1.55 -1.47
CA CYS A 140 -18.38 0.95 -2.60
C CYS A 140 -17.79 -0.41 -2.97
N ASP A 141 -18.62 -1.25 -3.57
CA ASP A 141 -18.24 -2.57 -4.10
C ASP A 141 -17.37 -2.39 -5.37
N VAL A 142 -16.15 -2.92 -5.31
CA VAL A 142 -15.18 -2.85 -6.42
C VAL A 142 -15.63 -3.73 -7.59
N ASN A 143 -16.20 -4.90 -7.32
CA ASN A 143 -16.61 -5.86 -8.33
C ASN A 143 -17.89 -5.43 -9.06
N TYR A 144 -18.76 -4.67 -8.40
CA TYR A 144 -19.95 -4.09 -9.01
C TYR A 144 -19.63 -2.83 -9.82
N LYS A 145 -18.64 -2.02 -9.42
CA LYS A 145 -18.26 -0.78 -10.13
C LYS A 145 -17.49 -1.02 -11.43
N ARG A 146 -16.95 -2.22 -11.67
CA ARG A 146 -16.23 -2.52 -12.92
C ARG A 146 -17.21 -2.62 -14.09
N ASP A 147 -17.50 -1.47 -14.67
CA ASP A 147 -18.19 -1.32 -15.94
C ASP A 147 -17.18 -1.43 -17.09
N TYR A 148 -17.33 -2.46 -17.92
CA TYR A 148 -16.52 -2.66 -19.12
C TYR A 148 -17.22 -2.20 -20.41
N HIS A 149 -18.45 -1.66 -20.37
CA HIS A 149 -19.23 -1.29 -21.57
C HIS A 149 -18.45 -0.42 -22.54
N GLY A 150 -17.77 0.63 -22.04
CA GLY A 150 -16.95 1.50 -22.89
C GLY A 150 -15.82 0.74 -23.58
N LYS A 151 -15.11 -0.13 -22.85
CA LYS A 151 -13.99 -0.94 -23.38
C LYS A 151 -14.49 -2.00 -24.37
N ILE A 152 -15.62 -2.63 -24.08
CA ILE A 152 -16.26 -3.62 -24.96
C ILE A 152 -16.70 -2.95 -26.26
N ARG A 153 -17.42 -1.81 -26.20
CA ARG A 153 -17.84 -1.06 -27.39
C ARG A 153 -16.65 -0.61 -28.22
N GLN A 154 -15.59 -0.12 -27.59
CA GLN A 154 -14.37 0.26 -28.27
C GLN A 154 -13.71 -0.94 -28.96
N TRP A 155 -13.67 -2.11 -28.30
CA TRP A 155 -13.11 -3.33 -28.89
C TRP A 155 -13.96 -3.84 -30.06
N ILE A 156 -15.30 -3.88 -29.92
CA ILE A 156 -16.24 -4.24 -31.00
C ILE A 156 -16.02 -3.36 -32.23
N PHE A 157 -15.95 -2.03 -32.03
CA PHE A 157 -15.70 -1.07 -33.11
C PHE A 157 -14.36 -1.31 -33.81
N LYS A 158 -13.28 -1.56 -33.04
CA LYS A 158 -11.94 -1.82 -33.61
C LYS A 158 -11.82 -3.12 -34.40
N ASN A 159 -12.75 -4.05 -34.23
CA ASN A 159 -12.75 -5.36 -34.90
C ASN A 159 -13.85 -5.46 -35.98
N ASP A 160 -14.47 -4.34 -36.37
CA ASP A 160 -15.53 -4.28 -37.37
C ASP A 160 -16.71 -5.23 -37.08
N LEU A 161 -17.03 -5.41 -35.80
CA LEU A 161 -18.13 -6.26 -35.34
C LEU A 161 -19.42 -5.44 -35.17
N THR A 162 -20.57 -6.08 -35.41
CA THR A 162 -21.88 -5.41 -35.23
C THR A 162 -22.19 -5.27 -33.73
N PRO A 163 -22.55 -4.06 -33.25
CA PRO A 163 -22.90 -3.87 -31.85
C PRO A 163 -24.29 -4.45 -31.55
N ASP A 164 -24.33 -5.45 -30.67
CA ASP A 164 -25.56 -6.00 -30.08
C ASP A 164 -25.54 -5.75 -28.58
N SER A 165 -26.54 -5.03 -28.07
CA SER A 165 -26.65 -4.69 -26.65
C SER A 165 -26.73 -5.91 -25.74
N ALA A 166 -27.46 -6.96 -26.13
CA ALA A 166 -27.57 -8.18 -25.33
C ALA A 166 -26.24 -8.94 -25.28
N ILE A 167 -25.49 -8.99 -26.38
CA ILE A 167 -24.14 -9.57 -26.40
C ILE A 167 -23.21 -8.74 -25.52
N ILE A 168 -23.25 -7.40 -25.62
CA ILE A 168 -22.43 -6.49 -24.80
C ILE A 168 -22.69 -6.71 -23.30
N GLU A 169 -23.95 -6.84 -22.88
CA GLU A 169 -24.30 -7.13 -21.48
C GLU A 169 -23.74 -8.47 -21.01
N ARG A 170 -23.88 -9.53 -21.82
CA ARG A 170 -23.33 -10.86 -21.50
C ARG A 170 -21.80 -10.82 -21.42
N THR A 171 -21.13 -10.15 -22.36
CA THR A 171 -19.68 -9.96 -22.35
C THR A 171 -19.23 -9.23 -21.08
N ASN A 172 -19.93 -8.16 -20.70
CA ASN A 172 -19.65 -7.42 -19.47
C ASN A 172 -19.79 -8.31 -18.23
N SER A 173 -20.85 -9.12 -18.15
CA SER A 173 -21.05 -10.08 -17.06
C SER A 173 -19.92 -11.12 -16.97
N ILE A 174 -19.51 -11.73 -18.09
CA ILE A 174 -18.41 -12.71 -18.13
C ILE A 174 -17.08 -12.05 -17.73
N LEU A 175 -16.80 -10.83 -18.21
CA LEU A 175 -15.59 -10.10 -17.84
C LEU A 175 -15.52 -9.79 -16.34
N ARG A 176 -16.64 -9.40 -15.74
CA ARG A 176 -16.74 -9.21 -14.29
C ARG A 176 -16.41 -10.51 -13.54
N GLN A 177 -16.87 -11.66 -14.04
CA GLN A 177 -16.58 -12.97 -13.45
C GLN A 177 -15.13 -13.42 -13.64
N PHE A 178 -14.51 -13.15 -14.80
CA PHE A 178 -13.09 -13.43 -15.02
C PHE A 178 -12.19 -12.63 -14.08
N ASN A 179 -12.61 -11.41 -13.76
CA ASN A 179 -11.89 -10.50 -12.89
C ASN A 179 -12.34 -10.56 -11.42
N TYR A 180 -13.27 -11.46 -11.08
CA TYR A 180 -13.73 -11.67 -9.71
C TYR A 180 -12.63 -12.38 -8.90
N SER A 181 -12.17 -11.75 -7.83
CA SER A 181 -11.08 -12.26 -6.99
C SER A 181 -11.49 -13.41 -6.07
N GLY A 182 -12.79 -13.76 -6.05
CA GLY A 182 -13.34 -14.70 -5.09
C GLY A 182 -13.73 -14.07 -3.76
N LYS A 183 -13.45 -12.78 -3.54
CA LYS A 183 -13.74 -12.04 -2.30
C LYS A 183 -14.71 -10.88 -2.53
N ASN A 184 -15.38 -10.50 -1.46
CA ASN A 184 -16.13 -9.25 -1.37
C ASN A 184 -15.15 -8.08 -1.22
N GLU A 185 -14.94 -7.33 -2.31
CA GLU A 185 -13.98 -6.23 -2.37
C GLU A 185 -14.65 -4.86 -2.23
N TYR A 186 -14.13 -4.04 -1.31
CA TYR A 186 -14.61 -2.69 -1.04
C TYR A 186 -13.50 -1.67 -1.29
N SER A 187 -13.88 -0.47 -1.75
CA SER A 187 -12.98 0.68 -1.84
C SER A 187 -13.66 1.95 -1.36
N ALA A 188 -12.88 2.91 -0.87
CA ALA A 188 -13.39 4.26 -0.64
C ALA A 188 -14.01 4.83 -1.92
N LYS A 189 -15.14 5.54 -1.79
CA LYS A 189 -15.71 6.31 -2.90
C LYS A 189 -14.73 7.43 -3.33
N ASN A 190 -14.88 7.98 -4.55
CA ASN A 190 -13.97 8.95 -5.20
C ASN A 190 -13.93 10.37 -4.56
N GLU A 191 -13.77 10.49 -3.24
CA GLU A 191 -13.50 11.78 -2.54
C GLU A 191 -12.41 11.53 -1.49
N ALA A 192 -11.82 12.60 -0.98
CA ALA A 192 -10.79 12.54 0.05
C ALA A 192 -11.32 11.82 1.31
N THR A 193 -10.44 11.02 1.93
CA THR A 193 -10.77 10.36 3.19
C THR A 193 -10.59 11.35 4.33
N PRO A 194 -11.60 11.54 5.22
CA PRO A 194 -11.48 12.44 6.35
C PRO A 194 -10.30 12.06 7.26
N ILE A 195 -9.55 13.08 7.70
CA ILE A 195 -8.46 12.97 8.69
C ILE A 195 -8.94 13.62 9.98
N VAL A 196 -8.86 12.91 11.10
CA VAL A 196 -9.33 13.35 12.41
C VAL A 196 -8.28 13.06 13.49
N THR A 197 -8.24 13.82 14.58
CA THR A 197 -7.32 13.54 15.69
C THR A 197 -7.85 12.46 16.63
N SER A 198 -9.18 12.27 16.69
CA SER A 198 -9.83 11.23 17.49
C SER A 198 -11.23 10.95 16.98
N LEU A 199 -11.74 9.74 17.25
CA LEU A 199 -13.16 9.39 17.05
C LEU A 199 -14.01 9.62 18.31
N SER A 200 -13.38 10.00 19.42
CA SER A 200 -14.09 10.29 20.68
C SER A 200 -15.06 11.45 20.50
N GLY A 201 -16.30 11.28 20.98
CA GLY A 201 -17.36 12.27 20.83
C GLY A 201 -17.95 12.38 19.42
N MET A 202 -17.48 11.59 18.45
CA MET A 202 -18.06 11.56 17.11
C MET A 202 -19.26 10.63 17.04
N ASN A 203 -20.33 11.15 16.45
CA ASN A 203 -21.58 10.45 16.23
C ASN A 203 -21.70 10.06 14.75
N PHE A 204 -22.06 8.81 14.52
CA PHE A 204 -22.24 8.26 13.20
C PHE A 204 -23.66 7.76 12.99
N LYS A 205 -24.19 7.95 11.78
CA LYS A 205 -25.48 7.40 11.37
C LYS A 205 -25.34 6.78 10.01
N PHE A 206 -25.92 5.61 9.85
CA PHE A 206 -25.84 4.84 8.61
C PHE A 206 -27.23 4.34 8.23
N ASN A 207 -27.40 4.07 6.94
CA ASN A 207 -28.49 3.26 6.43
C ASN A 207 -27.88 1.94 5.95
N ALA A 208 -28.23 0.85 6.64
CA ALA A 208 -27.69 -0.47 6.38
C ALA A 208 -28.75 -1.53 6.66
N GLN A 209 -28.66 -2.67 5.97
CA GLN A 209 -29.39 -3.87 6.34
C GLN A 209 -28.39 -4.87 6.89
N LEU A 210 -28.45 -5.12 8.20
CA LEU A 210 -27.56 -6.04 8.90
C LEU A 210 -28.38 -6.86 9.88
N GLU A 211 -28.20 -8.19 9.84
CA GLU A 211 -28.83 -9.09 10.79
C GLU A 211 -28.13 -9.04 12.15
N GLY A 212 -28.91 -9.08 13.23
CA GLY A 212 -28.44 -9.09 14.61
C GLY A 212 -29.45 -8.48 15.57
N GLU A 213 -29.23 -8.65 16.88
CA GLU A 213 -30.07 -8.07 17.95
C GLU A 213 -29.32 -7.05 18.81
N TYR A 214 -28.00 -6.97 18.65
CA TYR A 214 -27.11 -6.07 19.37
C TYR A 214 -26.10 -5.48 18.38
N PHE A 215 -26.06 -4.16 18.29
CA PHE A 215 -25.26 -3.47 17.28
C PHE A 215 -24.18 -2.58 17.92
N TYR A 216 -22.99 -2.62 17.33
CA TYR A 216 -21.85 -1.80 17.72
C TYR A 216 -21.15 -1.22 16.50
N LEU A 217 -20.53 -0.06 16.68
CA LEU A 217 -19.63 0.52 15.70
C LEU A 217 -18.18 0.42 16.19
N TYR A 218 -17.32 -0.12 15.34
CA TYR A 218 -15.92 -0.37 15.68
C TYR A 218 -14.99 0.14 14.58
N ALA A 219 -14.03 0.99 14.95
CA ALA A 219 -12.93 1.41 14.10
C ALA A 219 -11.79 0.40 14.22
N TYR A 220 -11.58 -0.36 13.15
CA TYR A 220 -10.52 -1.34 13.01
C TYR A 220 -9.27 -0.66 12.43
N PRO A 221 -8.16 -0.56 13.18
CA PRO A 221 -6.94 0.04 12.69
C PRO A 221 -6.29 -0.88 11.67
N SER A 222 -5.95 -0.34 10.50
CA SER A 222 -5.36 -1.13 9.40
C SER A 222 -4.08 -1.87 9.82
N GLN A 223 -3.32 -1.33 10.77
CA GLN A 223 -2.07 -1.91 11.29
C GLN A 223 -2.22 -2.78 12.56
N SER A 224 -3.32 -2.66 13.31
CA SER A 224 -3.35 -3.16 14.70
C SER A 224 -3.30 -4.68 14.82
N GLY A 225 -3.65 -5.44 13.77
CA GLY A 225 -3.69 -6.90 13.81
C GLY A 225 -4.72 -7.48 14.79
N THR A 226 -5.31 -6.66 15.68
CA THR A 226 -6.34 -7.05 16.65
C THR A 226 -7.58 -7.51 15.92
N PRO A 227 -7.96 -8.79 16.02
CA PRO A 227 -9.11 -9.31 15.29
C PRO A 227 -10.42 -8.65 15.75
N ILE A 228 -11.34 -8.38 14.82
CA ILE A 228 -12.73 -8.01 15.15
C ILE A 228 -13.35 -9.00 16.14
N LYS A 229 -12.97 -10.28 16.04
CA LYS A 229 -13.40 -11.33 16.96
C LYS A 229 -13.07 -10.99 18.42
N SER A 230 -11.88 -10.46 18.71
CA SER A 230 -11.47 -10.08 20.07
C SER A 230 -12.30 -8.92 20.61
N PHE A 231 -12.65 -7.95 19.74
CA PHE A 231 -13.61 -6.90 20.11
C PHE A 231 -14.98 -7.50 20.46
N VAL A 232 -15.52 -8.39 19.61
CA VAL A 232 -16.81 -9.06 19.83
C VAL A 232 -16.82 -9.86 21.13
N GLU A 233 -15.77 -10.66 21.38
CA GLU A 233 -15.59 -11.43 22.62
C GLU A 233 -15.62 -10.50 23.84
N SER A 234 -14.96 -9.34 23.77
CA SER A 234 -14.97 -8.35 24.86
C SER A 234 -16.35 -7.74 25.13
N LYS A 235 -17.20 -7.60 24.10
CA LYS A 235 -18.57 -7.07 24.26
C LYS A 235 -19.51 -8.13 24.84
N ILE A 236 -19.41 -9.37 24.38
CA ILE A 236 -20.20 -10.50 24.90
C ILE A 236 -19.89 -10.74 26.38
N THR A 237 -18.61 -10.83 26.74
CA THR A 237 -18.17 -11.07 28.14
C THR A 237 -18.60 -9.96 29.10
N LYS A 238 -18.76 -8.73 28.62
CA LYS A 238 -19.28 -7.59 29.40
C LYS A 238 -20.82 -7.54 29.43
N GLY A 239 -21.51 -8.54 28.92
CA GLY A 239 -22.98 -8.59 28.93
C GLY A 239 -23.65 -7.69 27.89
N LEU A 240 -22.96 -7.35 26.80
CA LEU A 240 -23.47 -6.53 25.69
C LEU A 240 -23.96 -5.13 26.14
N VAL A 241 -23.25 -4.56 27.12
CA VAL A 241 -23.47 -3.18 27.59
C VAL A 241 -23.20 -2.20 26.44
N ASP A 242 -23.98 -1.12 26.38
CA ASP A 242 -23.97 -0.08 25.34
C ASP A 242 -24.29 -0.57 23.92
N ALA A 243 -24.88 -1.76 23.77
CA ALA A 243 -25.38 -2.22 22.48
C ALA A 243 -26.60 -1.41 22.03
N HIS A 244 -26.59 -0.98 20.78
CA HIS A 244 -27.79 -0.47 20.13
C HIS A 244 -28.71 -1.63 19.73
N LYS A 245 -30.02 -1.36 19.67
CA LYS A 245 -31.05 -2.34 19.30
C LYS A 245 -31.53 -2.22 17.86
N SER A 246 -31.16 -1.14 17.18
CA SER A 246 -31.46 -0.92 15.77
C SER A 246 -30.24 -0.40 15.02
N VAL A 247 -30.09 -0.85 13.77
CA VAL A 247 -29.03 -0.42 12.83
C VAL A 247 -29.16 1.04 12.39
N ASN A 248 -30.33 1.65 12.56
CA ASN A 248 -30.62 3.01 12.09
C ASN A 248 -30.45 4.08 13.19
N GLU A 249 -29.94 3.69 14.36
CA GLU A 249 -29.63 4.58 15.47
C GLU A 249 -28.35 5.40 15.20
N VAL A 250 -28.08 6.36 16.09
CA VAL A 250 -26.83 7.12 16.10
C VAL A 250 -25.82 6.37 16.97
N PHE A 251 -24.67 6.05 16.41
CA PHE A 251 -23.63 5.26 17.04
C PHE A 251 -22.43 6.11 17.46
N SER A 252 -21.94 5.86 18.66
CA SER A 252 -20.57 6.21 19.04
C SER A 252 -19.60 5.14 18.53
N CYS A 253 -18.49 5.55 17.93
CA CYS A 253 -17.49 4.61 17.42
C CYS A 253 -16.52 4.18 18.52
N SER A 254 -16.48 2.88 18.83
CA SER A 254 -15.39 2.32 19.63
C SER A 254 -14.11 2.30 18.79
N ASN A 255 -12.99 2.78 19.34
CA ASN A 255 -11.68 2.71 18.68
C ASN A 255 -10.72 1.93 19.57
N SER A 256 -9.95 0.99 19.01
CA SER A 256 -8.85 0.33 19.72
C SER A 256 -7.58 1.18 19.80
N GLY A 257 -7.57 2.37 19.20
CA GLY A 257 -6.45 3.30 19.17
C GLY A 257 -5.54 3.10 17.96
N GLY A 258 -4.67 4.09 17.72
CA GLY A 258 -3.66 4.08 16.67
C GLY A 258 -3.94 5.07 15.55
N SER A 259 -2.92 5.87 15.24
CA SER A 259 -2.84 6.66 14.02
C SER A 259 -2.96 5.81 12.75
N GLY A 260 -3.30 6.49 11.65
CA GLY A 260 -3.42 5.96 10.32
C GLY A 260 -4.83 5.60 9.87
N PRO A 261 -4.94 4.88 8.74
CA PRO A 261 -6.21 4.47 8.18
C PRO A 261 -6.90 3.45 9.08
N ASN A 262 -8.16 3.74 9.41
CA ASN A 262 -9.07 2.93 10.19
C ASN A 262 -10.30 2.60 9.35
N VAL A 263 -10.67 1.33 9.31
CA VAL A 263 -11.90 0.88 8.65
C VAL A 263 -13.00 0.78 9.70
N ILE A 264 -14.10 1.49 9.49
CA ILE A 264 -15.25 1.47 10.38
C ILE A 264 -16.16 0.29 9.99
N PHE A 265 -16.42 -0.57 10.97
CA PHE A 265 -17.33 -1.71 10.85
C PHE A 265 -18.56 -1.51 11.73
N LEU A 266 -19.74 -1.71 11.14
CA LEU A 266 -20.97 -1.96 11.89
C LEU A 266 -21.04 -3.46 12.18
N ILE A 267 -21.12 -3.82 13.44
CA ILE A 267 -21.09 -5.20 13.91
C ILE A 267 -22.46 -5.52 14.49
N GLY A 268 -23.12 -6.54 13.93
CA GLY A 268 -24.34 -7.13 14.47
C GLY A 268 -24.00 -8.43 15.18
N ILE A 269 -24.49 -8.60 16.41
CA ILE A 269 -24.33 -9.81 17.23
C ILE A 269 -25.72 -10.38 17.52
N ASP A 270 -25.88 -11.69 17.31
CA ASP A 270 -27.13 -12.38 17.58
C ASP A 270 -27.21 -12.94 19.01
N LYS A 271 -28.40 -13.42 19.42
CA LYS A 271 -28.59 -14.07 20.73
C LYS A 271 -27.77 -15.35 20.93
N ASN A 272 -27.32 -15.97 19.85
CA ASN A 272 -26.47 -17.16 19.87
C ASN A 272 -24.97 -16.81 19.82
N TRP A 273 -24.62 -15.52 19.98
CA TRP A 273 -23.27 -14.97 19.94
C TRP A 273 -22.55 -15.14 18.61
N LYS A 274 -23.28 -15.38 17.52
CA LYS A 274 -22.76 -15.24 16.16
C LYS A 274 -22.73 -13.76 15.81
N TYR A 275 -21.76 -13.36 14.98
CA TYR A 275 -21.64 -11.97 14.57
C TYR A 275 -21.39 -11.82 13.07
N VAL A 276 -21.87 -10.70 12.53
CA VAL A 276 -21.63 -10.23 11.15
C VAL A 276 -20.99 -8.84 11.23
N ALA A 277 -19.99 -8.58 10.40
CA ALA A 277 -19.30 -7.29 10.36
C ALA A 277 -19.46 -6.68 8.97
N LEU A 278 -20.15 -5.55 8.91
CA LEU A 278 -20.38 -4.82 7.66
C LEU A 278 -19.44 -3.61 7.61
N PRO A 279 -18.56 -3.51 6.60
CA PRO A 279 -17.69 -2.35 6.46
C PRO A 279 -18.52 -1.17 5.98
N VAL A 280 -18.31 -0.02 6.60
CA VAL A 280 -19.16 1.16 6.40
C VAL A 280 -18.38 2.31 5.77
N GLY A 281 -17.19 2.58 6.29
CA GLY A 281 -16.38 3.69 5.84
C GLY A 281 -14.93 3.57 6.25
N ILE A 282 -14.11 4.49 5.74
CA ILE A 282 -12.71 4.65 6.11
C ILE A 282 -12.54 6.05 6.71
N VAL A 283 -11.75 6.14 7.77
CA VAL A 283 -11.31 7.40 8.38
C VAL A 283 -9.82 7.29 8.65
N VAL A 284 -9.10 8.39 8.56
CA VAL A 284 -7.70 8.46 8.96
C VAL A 284 -7.63 9.14 10.32
N ILE A 285 -7.00 8.48 11.28
CA ILE A 285 -6.71 9.09 12.58
C ILE A 285 -5.28 9.62 12.53
N ASP A 286 -5.07 10.87 12.92
CA ASP A 286 -3.76 11.51 12.97
C ASP A 286 -3.53 12.05 14.38
N ASP A 287 -2.94 11.20 15.23
CA ASP A 287 -2.54 11.50 16.61
C ASP A 287 -1.01 11.59 16.77
N ILE A 288 -0.26 11.65 15.66
CA ILE A 288 1.21 11.70 15.66
C ILE A 288 1.65 13.16 15.68
N ALA A 289 2.30 13.55 16.77
CA ALA A 289 2.95 14.85 16.84
C ALA A 289 4.20 14.93 15.92
N PRO A 290 4.56 16.13 15.42
CA PRO A 290 5.77 16.31 14.64
C PRO A 290 7.02 15.83 15.37
N HIS A 291 7.97 15.22 14.68
CA HIS A 291 9.27 14.92 15.27
C HIS A 291 10.15 16.18 15.32
N ILE A 292 10.59 16.60 16.51
CA ILE A 292 11.54 17.71 16.66
C ILE A 292 12.95 17.17 16.84
N ASN A 293 13.84 17.56 15.94
CA ASN A 293 15.26 17.27 16.00
C ASN A 293 16.06 18.52 16.37
N ALA A 294 16.50 18.60 17.62
CA ALA A 294 17.28 19.71 18.17
C ALA A 294 18.78 19.40 18.06
N ILE A 295 19.41 19.86 16.98
CA ILE A 295 20.76 19.40 16.55
C ILE A 295 21.90 20.11 17.32
N GLY A 296 21.61 21.20 18.03
CA GLY A 296 22.62 21.98 18.75
C GLY A 296 23.36 22.97 17.83
N HIS A 297 24.64 23.22 18.12
CA HIS A 297 25.48 24.17 17.38
C HIS A 297 25.84 23.65 15.98
N ALA A 298 25.62 24.47 14.95
CA ALA A 298 26.00 24.21 13.57
C ALA A 298 27.07 25.24 13.13
N PRO A 299 28.35 24.83 13.03
CA PRO A 299 29.41 25.73 12.54
C PRO A 299 29.12 26.22 11.12
N THR A 300 29.55 27.44 10.80
CA THR A 300 29.27 28.16 9.54
C THR A 300 29.64 27.41 8.24
N ARG A 301 30.42 26.33 8.29
CA ARG A 301 30.72 25.44 7.14
C ARG A 301 29.69 24.32 6.91
N TYR A 302 28.67 24.19 7.76
CA TYR A 302 27.68 23.11 7.72
C TYR A 302 26.38 23.45 6.97
N ARG A 303 26.41 24.44 6.07
CA ARG A 303 25.30 24.72 5.13
C ARG A 303 24.85 23.48 4.35
N GLY A 304 25.73 22.49 4.18
CA GLY A 304 25.44 21.22 3.52
C GLY A 304 24.74 20.16 4.36
N LEU A 305 24.71 20.22 5.70
CA LEU A 305 24.25 19.10 6.53
C LEU A 305 22.74 19.11 6.85
N LEU A 306 22.09 20.28 6.81
CA LEU A 306 20.62 20.38 6.73
C LEU A 306 20.11 20.21 5.29
N GLY A 307 21.00 20.36 4.30
CA GLY A 307 20.66 20.37 2.88
C GLY A 307 20.85 19.04 2.15
N TYR A 308 21.90 18.27 2.41
CA TYR A 308 22.23 17.09 1.60
C TYR A 308 23.18 16.14 2.37
N SER A 309 22.82 14.85 2.47
CA SER A 309 23.72 13.68 2.52
C SER A 309 24.07 12.92 3.82
N ASN A 310 23.72 13.32 5.05
CA ASN A 310 23.88 12.40 6.21
C ASN A 310 22.67 12.25 7.14
N TYR A 311 21.57 12.96 6.84
CA TYR A 311 20.28 12.76 7.51
C TYR A 311 19.34 11.78 6.80
N SER A 312 19.85 11.06 5.79
CA SER A 312 19.18 9.89 5.20
C SER A 312 18.96 8.76 6.21
N ASN A 313 19.65 8.78 7.36
CA ASN A 313 19.44 7.80 8.42
C ASN A 313 18.34 8.19 9.43
N TYR A 314 17.84 9.44 9.43
CA TYR A 314 16.71 9.85 10.29
C TYR A 314 15.46 10.27 9.49
N SER A 315 15.58 10.47 8.17
CA SER A 315 14.44 10.33 7.24
C SER A 315 13.92 8.89 7.14
N ASN A 316 14.61 7.94 7.79
CA ASN A 316 14.13 6.58 8.05
C ASN A 316 13.29 6.47 9.34
N THR A 317 12.58 7.54 9.74
CA THR A 317 11.22 7.26 10.22
C THR A 317 10.49 6.80 8.97
N SER A 318 10.59 5.51 8.67
CA SER A 318 9.84 4.86 7.61
C SER A 318 8.42 5.37 7.74
N SER A 319 7.99 6.21 6.79
CA SER A 319 6.59 6.64 6.75
C SER A 319 5.79 5.37 6.93
N PRO A 320 4.96 5.26 7.99
CA PRO A 320 4.42 3.98 8.38
C PRO A 320 3.79 3.36 7.14
N SER A 321 4.30 2.20 6.71
CA SER A 321 3.80 1.58 5.50
C SER A 321 2.42 1.02 5.85
N TRP A 322 1.38 1.81 5.60
CA TRP A 322 0.01 1.38 5.80
C TRP A 322 -0.28 0.23 4.83
N PRO A 323 -0.90 -0.86 5.29
CA PRO A 323 -1.23 -1.95 4.40
C PRO A 323 -2.21 -1.45 3.34
N ARG A 324 -1.98 -1.83 2.07
CA ARG A 324 -2.85 -1.44 0.95
C ARG A 324 -4.26 -2.03 1.04
N TYR A 325 -4.44 -3.03 1.90
CA TYR A 325 -5.73 -3.69 2.09
C TYR A 325 -5.88 -4.24 3.51
N VAL A 326 -7.11 -4.26 4.01
CA VAL A 326 -7.53 -5.03 5.18
C VAL A 326 -8.28 -6.27 4.69
N THR A 327 -7.92 -7.46 5.17
CA THR A 327 -8.61 -8.71 4.82
C THR A 327 -9.26 -9.33 6.05
N LEU A 328 -10.56 -9.59 5.97
CA LEU A 328 -11.31 -10.36 6.95
C LEU A 328 -11.62 -11.74 6.37
N LYS A 329 -10.74 -12.71 6.65
CA LYS A 329 -10.84 -14.07 6.11
C LYS A 329 -12.15 -14.77 6.53
N SER A 330 -12.60 -14.56 7.77
CA SER A 330 -13.82 -15.19 8.30
C SER A 330 -15.10 -14.80 7.56
N GLN A 331 -15.10 -13.68 6.85
CA GLN A 331 -16.25 -13.17 6.08
C GLN A 331 -15.91 -12.98 4.60
N ASN A 332 -14.81 -13.59 4.14
CA ASN A 332 -14.34 -13.55 2.76
C ASN A 332 -14.30 -12.13 2.15
N MET A 333 -13.76 -11.18 2.92
CA MET A 333 -13.85 -9.75 2.64
C MET A 333 -12.47 -9.09 2.54
N GLN A 334 -12.35 -8.11 1.64
CA GLN A 334 -11.16 -7.30 1.47
C GLN A 334 -11.55 -5.82 1.26
N ILE A 335 -10.93 -4.91 2.02
CA ILE A 335 -11.15 -3.46 1.91
C ILE A 335 -9.84 -2.83 1.45
N ASN A 336 -9.88 -2.14 0.32
CA ASN A 336 -8.75 -1.39 -0.21
C ASN A 336 -8.59 -0.10 0.59
N ILE A 337 -7.38 0.10 1.13
CA ILE A 337 -7.03 1.28 1.92
C ILE A 337 -6.45 2.33 0.96
N PRO A 338 -6.95 3.58 1.00
CA PRO A 338 -6.39 4.65 0.19
C PRO A 338 -4.93 4.90 0.59
N ASP A 339 -4.14 5.43 -0.34
CA ASP A 339 -2.80 5.91 0.01
C ASP A 339 -2.93 7.13 0.93
N VAL A 340 -2.29 7.08 2.08
CA VAL A 340 -2.34 8.14 3.10
C VAL A 340 -0.91 8.55 3.39
N SER A 341 -0.43 9.47 2.56
CA SER A 341 0.86 10.12 2.72
C SER A 341 0.73 11.38 3.57
N GLY A 342 1.82 11.76 4.25
CA GLY A 342 1.91 13.05 4.95
C GLY A 342 1.22 13.12 6.32
N LEU A 343 1.05 11.99 7.02
CA LEU A 343 0.70 11.96 8.45
C LEU A 343 1.91 12.13 9.37
N THR A 344 3.11 12.02 8.82
CA THR A 344 4.35 12.24 9.58
C THR A 344 4.97 13.55 9.14
N SER A 345 5.37 14.34 10.12
CA SER A 345 6.05 15.60 9.92
C SER A 345 7.25 15.72 10.84
N SER A 346 8.23 16.51 10.42
CA SER A 346 9.45 16.72 11.20
C SER A 346 9.99 18.12 11.04
N VAL A 347 10.65 18.57 12.10
CA VAL A 347 11.33 19.85 12.19
C VAL A 347 12.74 19.59 12.68
N SER A 348 13.73 20.14 11.99
CA SER A 348 15.11 20.19 12.49
C SER A 348 15.51 21.62 12.76
N VAL A 349 16.05 21.87 13.95
CA VAL A 349 16.51 23.19 14.39
C VAL A 349 17.96 23.09 14.88
N SER A 350 18.82 23.97 14.37
CA SER A 350 20.17 24.21 14.88
C SER A 350 20.43 25.71 15.01
N TYR A 351 21.50 26.09 15.70
CA TYR A 351 21.92 27.49 15.83
C TYR A 351 23.37 27.68 15.37
N GLY A 352 23.66 28.84 14.79
CA GLY A 352 25.01 29.22 14.38
C GLY A 352 25.74 30.06 15.43
N ASN A 353 26.93 30.55 15.05
CA ASN A 353 27.67 31.50 15.87
C ASN A 353 26.88 32.80 16.04
N PHE A 354 26.90 33.35 17.26
CA PHE A 354 26.29 34.61 17.61
C PHE A 354 27.15 35.36 18.61
N GLU A 355 26.93 36.67 18.66
CA GLU A 355 27.54 37.59 19.61
C GLU A 355 26.42 38.41 20.26
N GLY A 356 26.71 38.97 21.43
CA GLY A 356 25.75 39.73 22.22
C GLY A 356 26.19 39.81 23.67
N ASN A 357 25.32 40.36 24.52
CA ASN A 357 25.55 40.43 25.95
C ASN A 357 24.22 40.35 26.71
N ASP A 358 24.31 40.12 28.02
CA ASP A 358 23.15 39.95 28.91
C ASP A 358 22.25 41.19 28.97
N TYR A 359 22.76 42.38 28.63
CA TYR A 359 22.00 43.65 28.70
C TYR A 359 21.17 43.91 27.46
N PHE A 360 21.79 43.86 26.27
CA PHE A 360 21.13 44.09 25.00
C PHE A 360 20.47 42.83 24.43
N GLY A 361 20.85 41.65 24.90
CA GLY A 361 20.42 40.36 24.39
C GLY A 361 21.30 39.82 23.26
N TYR A 362 20.97 38.62 22.81
CA TYR A 362 21.71 37.85 21.81
C TYR A 362 20.92 37.74 20.51
N ASN A 363 21.58 38.01 19.37
CA ASN A 363 21.01 37.84 18.04
C ASN A 363 21.42 36.49 17.45
N ILE A 364 20.67 35.44 17.78
CA ILE A 364 21.03 34.07 17.46
C ILE A 364 20.50 33.67 16.07
N PRO A 365 21.35 33.24 15.13
CA PRO A 365 20.90 32.66 13.87
C PRO A 365 20.45 31.22 14.07
N PHE A 366 19.19 30.92 13.77
CA PHE A 366 18.62 29.58 13.76
C PHE A 366 18.49 29.07 12.34
N TYR A 367 18.96 27.85 12.09
CA TYR A 367 18.74 27.16 10.83
C TYR A 367 17.61 26.16 11.00
N ILE A 368 16.59 26.25 10.16
CA ILE A 368 15.35 25.50 10.30
C ILE A 368 15.07 24.71 9.02
N SER A 369 14.78 23.42 9.19
CA SER A 369 14.31 22.53 8.13
C SER A 369 12.97 21.95 8.53
N VAL A 370 12.02 21.96 7.60
CA VAL A 370 10.64 21.51 7.81
C VAL A 370 10.28 20.48 6.76
N ASN A 371 9.64 19.40 7.18
CA ASN A 371 9.11 18.37 6.31
C ASN A 371 7.72 17.92 6.76
N GLY A 372 6.88 17.50 5.82
CA GLY A 372 5.50 17.09 6.07
C GLY A 372 4.57 18.28 6.25
N ASP A 373 3.58 18.14 7.12
CA ASP A 373 2.45 19.06 7.27
C ASP A 373 2.57 20.01 8.48
N VAL A 374 3.81 20.30 8.91
CA VAL A 374 4.04 21.25 10.01
C VAL A 374 3.39 22.59 9.70
N LYS A 375 2.60 23.11 10.63
CA LYS A 375 1.92 24.40 10.52
C LYS A 375 2.71 25.53 11.15
N SER A 376 3.28 25.31 12.35
CA SER A 376 4.04 26.34 13.04
C SER A 376 5.12 25.78 13.94
N ILE A 377 6.18 26.56 14.13
CA ILE A 377 7.32 26.25 14.98
C ILE A 377 7.47 27.39 15.99
N THR A 378 7.71 27.06 17.26
CA THR A 378 8.02 28.04 18.30
C THR A 378 9.44 27.81 18.80
N ILE A 379 10.25 28.87 18.85
CA ILE A 379 11.61 28.87 19.39
C ILE A 379 11.68 29.93 20.49
N GLY A 380 11.78 29.50 21.75
CA GLY A 380 11.64 30.41 22.89
C GLY A 380 10.24 31.02 22.91
N SER A 381 10.16 32.35 22.85
CA SER A 381 8.91 33.10 22.74
C SER A 381 8.49 33.42 21.29
N HIS A 382 9.28 33.03 20.29
CA HIS A 382 9.06 33.40 18.91
C HIS A 382 8.29 32.31 18.17
N LYS A 383 7.13 32.66 17.61
CA LYS A 383 6.32 31.76 16.78
C LYS A 383 6.52 32.05 15.31
N LEU A 384 6.82 31.01 14.54
CA LEU A 384 7.11 31.06 13.11
C LEU A 384 6.07 30.24 12.34
N ASP A 385 5.61 30.76 11.20
CA ASP A 385 4.77 30.02 10.26
C ASP A 385 5.64 29.11 9.40
N ALA A 386 5.41 27.80 9.49
CA ALA A 386 6.20 26.81 8.80
C ALA A 386 6.09 26.90 7.26
N HIS A 387 4.98 27.42 6.72
CA HIS A 387 4.81 27.60 5.27
C HIS A 387 5.70 28.69 4.69
N SER A 388 6.14 29.63 5.54
CA SER A 388 7.03 30.73 5.14
C SER A 388 8.51 30.34 5.14
N ILE A 389 8.85 29.20 5.77
CA ILE A 389 10.23 28.76 5.98
C ILE A 389 10.68 27.91 4.78
N LYS A 390 11.67 28.39 4.04
CA LYS A 390 12.36 27.58 3.04
C LYS A 390 13.22 26.54 3.73
N ASN A 391 13.32 25.35 3.14
CA ASN A 391 14.09 24.28 3.75
C ASN A 391 15.57 24.68 3.95
N GLY A 392 16.05 24.67 5.20
CA GLY A 392 17.41 25.12 5.57
C GLY A 392 17.55 26.63 5.73
N GLU A 393 16.45 27.39 5.81
CA GLU A 393 16.45 28.84 5.99
C GLU A 393 17.08 29.24 7.34
N CYS A 394 17.80 30.36 7.31
CA CYS A 394 18.40 30.96 8.50
C CYS A 394 17.57 32.16 8.95
N ILE A 395 17.01 32.09 10.15
CA ILE A 395 16.22 33.14 10.78
C ILE A 395 16.97 33.63 12.02
N ARG A 396 17.20 34.95 12.11
CA ARG A 396 17.81 35.55 13.31
C ARG A 396 16.72 35.90 14.31
N LEU A 397 16.82 35.33 15.51
CA LEU A 397 15.91 35.60 16.61
C LEU A 397 16.65 36.30 17.74
N HIS A 398 16.06 37.38 18.24
CA HIS A 398 16.60 38.15 19.34
C HIS A 398 16.16 37.57 20.70
N MET A 399 17.11 37.29 21.59
CA MET A 399 16.85 36.64 22.89
C MET A 399 17.47 37.45 24.05
N LYS A 400 16.63 37.94 24.97
CA LYS A 400 17.02 38.86 26.07
C LYS A 400 17.31 38.21 27.43
N LYS A 401 17.10 36.90 27.57
CA LYS A 401 17.16 36.20 28.86
C LYS A 401 18.00 34.92 28.78
N LEU A 402 19.23 35.07 28.31
CA LEU A 402 20.20 33.99 28.34
C LEU A 402 21.30 34.37 29.32
N HIS A 403 21.80 33.40 30.06
CA HIS A 403 22.85 33.57 31.06
C HIS A 403 24.15 32.94 30.56
N ILE A 404 25.30 33.41 31.07
CA ILE A 404 26.56 32.69 30.91
C ILE A 404 26.40 31.27 31.49
N GLY A 405 26.77 30.25 30.71
CA GLY A 405 26.53 28.84 30.99
C GLY A 405 25.56 28.19 30.00
N ASP A 406 25.02 27.03 30.35
CA ASP A 406 24.10 26.27 29.49
C ASP A 406 22.68 26.82 29.61
N ASN A 407 22.10 27.25 28.48
CA ASN A 407 20.73 27.72 28.39
C ASN A 407 19.86 26.70 27.69
N SER A 408 18.65 26.47 28.19
CA SER A 408 17.66 25.61 27.56
C SER A 408 16.58 26.45 26.88
N ILE A 409 16.55 26.45 25.55
CA ILE A 409 15.54 27.15 24.75
C ILE A 409 14.39 26.19 24.45
N PRO A 410 13.16 26.47 24.88
CA PRO A 410 12.03 25.62 24.56
C PRO A 410 11.74 25.67 23.05
N LEU A 411 11.51 24.50 22.47
CA LEU A 411 11.07 24.31 21.10
C LEU A 411 9.69 23.68 21.11
N SER A 412 8.79 24.14 20.24
CA SER A 412 7.57 23.40 19.94
C SER A 412 7.26 23.41 18.46
N ALA A 413 6.60 22.37 17.99
CA ALA A 413 6.11 22.26 16.62
C ALA A 413 4.66 21.80 16.67
N ILE A 414 3.83 22.42 15.84
CA ILE A 414 2.41 22.09 15.71
C ILE A 414 2.19 21.74 14.25
N ASP A 415 1.59 20.59 13.99
CA ASP A 415 1.16 20.20 12.66
C ASP A 415 -0.14 20.92 12.23
N SER A 416 -0.61 20.64 11.03
CA SER A 416 -1.83 21.25 10.52
C SER A 416 -3.12 20.73 11.18
N ARG A 417 -3.03 19.64 11.95
CA ARG A 417 -4.13 18.96 12.68
C ARG A 417 -4.18 19.36 14.16
N GLY A 418 -3.16 20.05 14.66
CA GLY A 418 -3.05 20.50 16.04
C GLY A 418 -2.26 19.55 16.94
N ASN A 419 -1.61 18.52 16.42
CA ASN A 419 -0.71 17.68 17.22
C ASN A 419 0.55 18.48 17.56
N ILE A 420 0.95 18.45 18.84
CA ILE A 420 2.01 19.29 19.37
C ILE A 420 3.17 18.42 19.85
N ALA A 421 4.37 18.74 19.39
CA ALA A 421 5.60 18.24 19.98
C ALA A 421 6.34 19.36 20.69
N THR A 422 7.04 19.00 21.75
CA THR A 422 7.89 19.90 22.53
C THR A 422 9.27 19.30 22.72
N SER A 423 10.30 20.12 22.65
CA SER A 423 11.69 19.76 22.91
C SER A 423 12.42 20.97 23.51
N SER A 424 13.72 20.83 23.74
CA SER A 424 14.55 21.94 24.17
C SER A 424 15.90 21.91 23.47
N LEU A 425 16.41 23.08 23.10
CA LEU A 425 17.72 23.25 22.49
C LEU A 425 18.70 23.81 23.52
N SER A 426 19.81 23.12 23.74
CA SER A 426 20.88 23.60 24.62
C SER A 426 21.80 24.57 23.88
N ILE A 427 21.92 25.78 24.42
CA ILE A 427 22.80 26.84 23.91
C ILE A 427 23.76 27.28 25.03
N PRO A 428 25.04 26.89 24.96
CA PRO A 428 26.05 27.37 25.88
C PRO A 428 26.45 28.80 25.52
N ILE A 429 26.58 29.65 26.53
CA ILE A 429 27.11 31.00 26.42
C ILE A 429 28.36 31.10 27.25
N VAL A 430 29.45 31.53 26.63
CA VAL A 430 30.73 31.76 27.31
C VAL A 430 31.07 33.24 27.26
N SER A 431 31.60 33.76 28.36
CA SER A 431 32.18 35.10 28.39
C SER A 431 33.54 35.05 27.70
N ILE A 432 33.66 35.71 26.55
CA ILE A 432 34.97 35.95 25.92
C ILE A 432 35.54 37.21 26.57
N ARG A 433 36.45 37.04 27.52
CA ARG A 433 37.31 38.15 27.95
C ARG A 433 38.43 38.23 26.92
N ASN A 434 38.50 39.31 26.15
CA ASN A 434 39.72 39.64 25.44
C ASN A 434 40.79 39.86 26.51
N ASN A 435 41.66 38.88 26.73
CA ASN A 435 42.97 39.17 27.27
C ASN A 435 43.71 39.92 26.16
N SER A 436 43.40 41.20 25.99
CA SER A 436 44.42 42.13 25.55
C SER A 436 45.44 42.17 26.69
N SER A 437 46.39 41.24 26.66
CA SER A 437 47.74 41.56 27.14
C SER A 437 48.30 42.60 26.17
N TYR A 438 47.76 43.81 26.24
CA TYR A 438 48.40 44.99 25.73
C TYR A 438 49.33 45.43 26.85
N HIS A 439 50.61 45.16 26.64
CA HIS A 439 51.64 46.12 27.00
C HIS A 439 51.29 47.40 26.22
N ASP A 440 50.45 48.25 26.80
CA ASP A 440 50.28 49.64 26.39
C ASP A 440 50.88 50.48 27.52
N ASN A 441 52.17 50.75 27.40
CA ASN A 441 52.83 51.84 28.12
C ASN A 441 53.78 52.65 27.24
N ASP A 442 53.83 52.41 25.92
CA ASP A 442 54.81 53.08 25.04
C ASP A 442 54.19 53.89 23.88
N ASP A 443 52.86 54.00 23.77
CA ASP A 443 52.18 54.74 22.67
C ASP A 443 51.46 56.03 23.12
N TYR A 444 51.58 56.43 24.39
CA TYR A 444 51.06 57.73 24.87
C TYR A 444 52.08 58.87 24.74
N ASP A 445 53.39 58.57 24.72
CA ASP A 445 54.44 59.60 24.59
C ASP A 445 54.45 60.23 23.18
N ASP A 446 54.06 59.48 22.15
CA ASP A 446 54.01 59.95 20.75
C ASP A 446 52.79 60.85 20.43
N LEU A 447 51.80 60.92 21.33
CA LEU A 447 50.62 61.77 21.18
C LEU A 447 50.79 63.13 21.88
N GLU A 448 51.49 63.20 23.01
CA GLU A 448 51.82 64.48 23.65
C GLU A 448 52.82 65.30 22.81
N ASP A 449 53.82 64.65 22.21
CA ASP A 449 54.78 65.33 21.32
C ASP A 449 54.11 65.86 20.04
N ARG A 450 53.09 65.15 19.50
CA ARG A 450 52.32 65.60 18.33
C ARG A 450 51.32 66.70 18.66
N ILE A 451 50.80 66.77 19.89
CA ILE A 451 49.94 67.86 20.35
C ILE A 451 50.78 69.11 20.59
N SER A 452 51.94 68.99 21.22
CA SER A 452 52.89 70.08 21.43
C SER A 452 53.38 70.70 20.11
N ASP A 453 53.70 69.88 19.10
CA ASP A 453 54.10 70.35 17.76
C ASP A 453 52.94 71.02 16.99
N LEU A 454 51.69 70.61 17.24
CA LEU A 454 50.50 71.25 16.67
C LEU A 454 50.15 72.58 17.34
N GLU A 455 50.32 72.69 18.66
CA GLU A 455 50.13 73.93 19.42
C GLU A 455 51.19 74.98 19.06
N SER A 456 52.46 74.58 18.94
CA SER A 456 53.54 75.47 18.48
C SER A 456 53.31 76.01 17.07
N ARG A 457 52.75 75.20 16.16
CA ARG A 457 52.47 75.63 14.78
C ARG A 457 51.21 76.49 14.65
N MET A 458 50.34 76.49 15.66
CA MET A 458 49.18 77.39 15.73
C MET A 458 49.57 78.78 16.23
N GLU A 459 50.52 78.89 17.16
CA GLU A 459 51.04 80.20 17.62
C GLU A 459 51.82 80.95 16.53
N ASP A 460 52.45 80.25 15.58
CA ASP A 460 53.13 80.86 14.42
C ASP A 460 52.17 81.33 13.30
N LEU A 461 50.86 81.08 13.42
CA LEU A 461 49.83 81.42 12.44
C LEU A 461 48.83 82.51 12.93
N GLU A 462 48.98 83.01 14.15
CA GLU A 462 48.34 84.24 14.66
C GLU A 462 49.35 85.40 14.69
#